data_AF-A0A7C4UEW4-F1
#
_entry.id   AF-A0A7C4UEW4-F1
#
_cell.length_a   1.000
_cell.length_b   1.000
_cell.length_c   1.000
_cell.angle_alpha   90.00
_cell.angle_beta   90.00
_cell.angle_gamma   90.00
#
_symmetry.space_group_name_H-M   'P 1'
#
loop_
_entity.id
_entity.type
_entity.pdbx_description
1 polymer ?
#
loop_
_entity_poly.entity_id
_entity_poly.type
_entity_poly.pdbx_seq_one_letter_code
_entity_poly.pdbx_strand_id
1 'polypeptide(L)'
;MIRLVCNCGRRLRARDEAALRHAVCPSCGCPVGLARTTGAAPRPKPLTLDDQPLPGSGFAVVPLWNEGLAGSKVLPRYQVVTSEDAKALPESGAGESKNTASSTQQAGAERRKRRRRGGPLQTDLKDTLLFPFRCWKSIPVLTLLLAASLGVGLMILVRSSLEPVSYRLLLALGPTFAALIGSCAFWLVVFASSVRGEDSIVVWHASTVREFFIHLLRCLACFCAGPLWILALAGVYWFHAGDLAIVDVVLLAGLLLAAALHWWLTLLAVSLDDSLRSITPNGIAAALRRLGVRTSLIATAAVTLALFLIGV
;
A
#
# COMPACT_ATOMS: atom_id res chain seq x y z
N MET A 1 -23.71 -7.57 21.76
CA MET A 1 -22.69 -6.92 20.90
C MET A 1 -21.34 -7.58 21.14
N ILE A 2 -20.83 -8.36 20.18
CA ILE A 2 -19.62 -9.19 20.37
C ILE A 2 -18.37 -8.45 19.88
N ARG A 3 -17.27 -8.59 20.62
CA ARG A 3 -15.94 -8.09 20.24
C ARG A 3 -15.15 -9.22 19.58
N LEU A 4 -14.80 -9.03 18.31
CA LEU A 4 -13.99 -9.97 17.54
C LEU A 4 -12.59 -9.40 17.36
N VAL A 5 -11.56 -10.24 17.43
CA VAL A 5 -10.19 -9.86 17.07
C VAL A 5 -9.85 -10.58 15.78
N CYS A 6 -9.59 -9.83 14.72
CA CYS A 6 -9.11 -10.41 13.46
C CYS A 6 -7.62 -10.74 13.58
N ASN A 7 -7.12 -11.71 12.81
CA ASN A 7 -5.68 -12.01 12.73
C ASN A 7 -4.81 -10.82 12.29
N CYS A 8 -5.40 -9.80 11.64
CA CYS A 8 -4.71 -8.55 11.33
C CYS A 8 -4.54 -7.62 12.55
N GLY A 9 -4.97 -8.04 13.76
CA GLY A 9 -4.86 -7.28 15.00
C GLY A 9 -5.99 -6.27 15.24
N ARG A 10 -6.85 -6.01 14.25
CA ARG A 10 -7.99 -5.08 14.43
C ARG A 10 -9.11 -5.71 15.25
N ARG A 11 -9.62 -4.92 16.20
CA ARG A 11 -10.81 -5.24 17.02
C ARG A 11 -12.06 -4.76 16.29
N LEU A 12 -12.96 -5.69 15.99
CA LEU A 12 -14.23 -5.42 15.34
C LEU A 12 -15.37 -5.54 16.36
N ARG A 13 -16.40 -4.72 16.19
CA ARG A 13 -17.65 -4.82 16.93
C ARG A 13 -18.75 -5.21 15.95
N ALA A 14 -19.36 -6.36 16.16
CA ALA A 14 -20.50 -6.81 15.37
C ALA A 14 -21.74 -6.87 16.26
N ARG A 15 -22.92 -6.55 15.69
CA ARG A 15 -24.19 -6.90 16.31
C ARG A 15 -24.33 -8.43 16.31
N ASP A 16 -25.01 -8.97 17.30
CA ASP A 16 -25.04 -10.42 17.56
C ASP A 16 -25.69 -11.19 16.38
N GLU A 17 -26.65 -10.56 15.69
CA GLU A 17 -27.26 -11.06 14.45
C GLU A 17 -26.28 -11.19 13.27
N ALA A 18 -25.27 -10.30 13.20
CA ALA A 18 -24.24 -10.34 12.17
C ALA A 18 -23.08 -11.28 12.52
N ALA A 19 -22.95 -11.68 13.80
CA ALA A 19 -21.88 -12.56 14.26
C ALA A 19 -22.12 -14.03 13.88
N LEU A 20 -23.39 -14.42 13.63
CA LEU A 20 -23.76 -15.73 13.12
C LEU A 20 -23.56 -15.89 11.60
N ARG A 21 -23.45 -14.76 10.87
CA ARG A 21 -23.14 -14.74 9.43
C ARG A 21 -21.63 -14.55 9.26
N HIS A 22 -21.03 -15.08 8.20
CA HIS A 22 -19.59 -14.95 7.96
C HIS A 22 -19.15 -13.48 7.89
N ALA A 23 -18.73 -12.92 9.02
CA ALA A 23 -18.25 -11.54 9.09
C ALA A 23 -16.86 -11.46 8.45
N VAL A 24 -16.68 -10.53 7.52
CA VAL A 24 -15.39 -10.28 6.86
C VAL A 24 -14.77 -9.03 7.46
N CYS A 25 -13.50 -9.09 7.85
CA CYS A 25 -12.78 -7.92 8.33
C CYS A 25 -12.68 -6.89 7.19
N PRO A 26 -13.18 -5.65 7.36
CA PRO A 26 -13.14 -4.64 6.31
C PRO A 26 -11.72 -4.18 5.97
N SER A 27 -10.75 -4.44 6.85
CA SER A 27 -9.36 -4.00 6.63
C SER A 27 -8.51 -4.99 5.84
N CYS A 28 -8.67 -6.29 6.09
CA CYS A 28 -7.83 -7.31 5.48
C CYS A 28 -8.60 -8.30 4.60
N GLY A 29 -9.94 -8.24 4.59
CA GLY A 29 -10.79 -9.13 3.82
C GLY A 29 -10.86 -10.57 4.33
N CYS A 30 -10.28 -10.88 5.50
CA CYS A 30 -10.33 -12.23 6.06
C CYS A 30 -11.67 -12.48 6.78
N PRO A 31 -12.26 -13.69 6.66
CA PRO A 31 -13.39 -14.08 7.47
C PRO A 31 -12.96 -14.15 8.94
N VAL A 32 -13.72 -13.52 9.82
CA VAL A 32 -13.49 -13.49 11.27
C VAL A 32 -14.49 -14.45 11.88
N GLY A 33 -14.05 -15.69 12.10
CA GLY A 33 -14.88 -16.69 12.77
C GLY A 33 -14.97 -16.40 14.27
N LEU A 34 -16.16 -16.54 14.84
CA LEU A 34 -16.30 -16.69 16.29
C LEU A 34 -15.52 -17.94 16.71
N ALA A 35 -14.49 -17.77 17.54
CA ALA A 35 -14.01 -18.90 18.33
C ALA A 35 -15.21 -19.34 19.18
N ARG A 36 -15.79 -20.51 18.87
CA ARG A 36 -16.85 -21.10 19.70
C ARG A 36 -16.26 -21.27 21.10
N THR A 37 -16.67 -20.43 22.03
CA THR A 37 -16.48 -20.64 23.46
C THR A 37 -17.42 -21.77 23.88
N THR A 38 -17.01 -23.00 23.62
CA THR A 38 -17.63 -24.18 24.22
C THR A 38 -16.51 -25.04 24.77
N GLY A 39 -16.60 -25.35 26.06
CA GLY A 39 -15.65 -26.20 26.77
C GLY A 39 -15.36 -27.49 26.00
N ALA A 40 -14.11 -27.94 26.15
CA ALA A 40 -13.59 -29.26 25.86
C ALA A 40 -14.52 -30.20 25.03
N ALA A 41 -14.56 -29.98 23.72
CA ALA A 41 -15.03 -30.97 22.76
C ALA A 41 -13.96 -31.13 21.67
N PRO A 42 -13.76 -32.35 21.15
CA PRO A 42 -12.67 -32.67 20.22
C PRO A 42 -12.75 -31.84 18.94
N ARG A 43 -11.59 -31.46 18.41
CA ARG A 43 -11.43 -30.61 17.22
C ARG A 43 -12.31 -31.12 16.06
N PRO A 44 -13.21 -30.32 15.49
CA PRO A 44 -13.89 -30.71 14.27
C PRO A 44 -12.87 -30.78 13.12
N LYS A 45 -12.93 -31.87 12.34
CA LYS A 45 -12.18 -32.00 11.08
C LYS A 45 -12.51 -30.81 10.16
N PRO A 46 -11.54 -30.31 9.36
CA PRO A 46 -11.83 -29.33 8.32
C PRO A 46 -12.93 -29.88 7.41
N LEU A 47 -14.01 -29.10 7.20
CA LEU A 47 -15.04 -29.48 6.23
C LEU A 47 -14.39 -29.64 4.86
N THR A 48 -14.42 -30.86 4.34
CA THR A 48 -14.05 -31.21 2.97
C THR A 48 -15.25 -30.92 2.06
N LEU A 49 -15.00 -30.61 0.78
CA LEU A 49 -16.06 -30.28 -0.20
C LEU A 49 -17.06 -31.45 -0.42
N ASP A 50 -16.78 -32.62 0.14
CA ASP A 50 -17.63 -33.82 0.11
C ASP A 50 -18.62 -33.89 1.28
N ASP A 51 -18.65 -32.90 2.17
CA ASP A 51 -19.68 -32.82 3.21
C ASP A 51 -21.02 -32.44 2.55
N GLN A 52 -21.70 -33.48 2.06
CA GLN A 52 -23.06 -33.42 1.51
C GLN A 52 -24.00 -32.66 2.47
N PRO A 53 -24.95 -31.88 1.93
CA PRO A 53 -25.97 -31.25 2.77
C PRO A 53 -26.73 -32.33 3.56
N LEU A 54 -26.92 -32.06 4.85
CA LEU A 54 -27.65 -32.94 5.76
C LEU A 54 -28.97 -33.40 5.11
N PRO A 55 -29.22 -34.72 5.04
CA PRO A 55 -30.45 -35.26 4.46
C PRO A 55 -31.64 -34.71 5.26
N GLY A 56 -32.58 -34.09 4.54
CA GLY A 56 -33.83 -33.56 5.12
C GLY A 56 -33.96 -32.04 5.17
N SER A 57 -32.96 -31.27 4.72
CA SER A 57 -33.08 -29.81 4.73
C SER A 57 -33.95 -29.22 3.61
N GLY A 58 -34.41 -30.00 2.62
CA GLY A 58 -35.36 -29.55 1.57
C GLY A 58 -34.86 -28.42 0.67
N PHE A 59 -33.63 -27.93 0.87
CA PHE A 59 -33.04 -26.82 0.13
C PHE A 59 -31.70 -27.25 -0.47
N ALA A 60 -31.50 -26.93 -1.74
CA ALA A 60 -30.25 -27.06 -2.46
C ALA A 60 -29.67 -25.67 -2.74
N VAL A 61 -28.37 -25.48 -2.50
CA VAL A 61 -27.68 -24.23 -2.84
C VAL A 61 -27.07 -24.40 -4.22
N VAL A 62 -27.69 -23.76 -5.23
CA VAL A 62 -27.22 -23.84 -6.62
C VAL A 62 -26.42 -22.57 -6.96
N PRO A 63 -25.19 -22.68 -7.48
CA PRO A 63 -24.45 -21.51 -7.95
C PRO A 63 -25.11 -20.96 -9.22
N LEU A 64 -25.49 -19.67 -9.23
CA LEU A 64 -25.85 -18.99 -10.48
C LEU A 64 -24.56 -18.66 -11.23
N TRP A 65 -24.37 -19.34 -12.35
CA TRP A 65 -23.35 -18.96 -13.30
C TRP A 65 -23.79 -17.67 -14.00
N ASN A 66 -23.04 -16.59 -13.80
CA ASN A 66 -23.18 -15.40 -14.63
C ASN A 66 -22.47 -15.68 -15.95
N GLU A 67 -23.24 -16.15 -16.94
CA GLU A 67 -22.75 -16.24 -18.32
C GLU A 67 -22.36 -14.82 -18.78
N GLY A 68 -21.08 -14.62 -19.14
CA GLY A 68 -20.60 -13.38 -19.77
C GLY A 68 -19.55 -12.56 -19.01
N LEU A 69 -19.11 -12.95 -17.80
CA LEU A 69 -18.11 -12.18 -17.02
C LEU A 69 -16.85 -12.97 -16.69
N ALA A 70 -16.24 -13.59 -17.70
CA ALA A 70 -14.90 -14.17 -17.60
C ALA A 70 -13.86 -13.05 -17.42
N GLY A 71 -13.63 -12.63 -16.16
CA GLY A 71 -12.57 -11.66 -15.81
C GLY A 71 -12.90 -10.69 -14.68
N SER A 72 -14.16 -10.56 -14.27
CA SER A 72 -14.50 -9.66 -13.16
C SER A 72 -14.42 -10.37 -11.80
N LYS A 73 -13.89 -9.70 -10.77
CA LYS A 73 -13.85 -10.17 -9.37
C LYS A 73 -15.25 -10.13 -8.71
N VAL A 74 -16.27 -10.63 -9.38
CA VAL A 74 -17.61 -10.74 -8.81
C VAL A 74 -17.70 -12.06 -8.05
N LEU A 75 -18.02 -11.99 -6.77
CA LEU A 75 -18.26 -13.17 -5.94
C LEU A 75 -19.43 -13.98 -6.53
N PRO A 76 -19.34 -15.32 -6.59
CA PRO A 76 -20.42 -16.15 -7.09
C PRO A 76 -21.69 -15.88 -6.29
N ARG A 77 -22.80 -15.62 -6.97
CA ARG A 77 -24.13 -15.56 -6.35
C ARG A 77 -24.65 -16.97 -6.21
N TYR A 78 -25.11 -17.29 -5.01
CA TYR A 78 -25.77 -18.56 -4.71
C TYR A 78 -27.26 -18.28 -4.55
N GLN A 79 -28.11 -19.11 -5.15
CA GLN A 79 -29.53 -19.12 -4.88
C GLN A 79 -29.86 -20.40 -4.12
N VAL A 80 -30.59 -20.23 -3.02
CA VAL A 80 -31.16 -21.34 -2.27
C VAL A 80 -32.46 -21.69 -2.98
N VAL A 81 -32.50 -22.86 -3.59
CA VAL A 81 -33.67 -23.37 -4.32
C VAL A 81 -34.21 -24.57 -3.54
N THR A 82 -35.52 -24.83 -3.57
CA THR A 82 -36.04 -26.05 -2.96
C THR A 82 -35.54 -27.27 -3.73
N SER A 83 -35.44 -28.42 -3.06
CA SER A 83 -34.99 -29.66 -3.71
C SER A 83 -35.90 -30.13 -4.86
N GLU A 84 -37.16 -29.67 -4.90
CA GLU A 84 -38.10 -29.97 -5.97
C GLU A 84 -37.81 -29.12 -7.21
N ASP A 85 -37.60 -27.81 -7.03
CA ASP A 85 -37.21 -26.89 -8.11
C ASP A 85 -35.83 -27.24 -8.68
N ALA A 86 -34.91 -27.75 -7.85
CA ALA A 86 -33.60 -28.18 -8.29
C ALA A 86 -33.65 -29.36 -9.28
N LYS A 87 -34.69 -30.20 -9.22
CA LYS A 87 -34.91 -31.30 -10.19
C LYS A 87 -35.54 -30.83 -11.50
N ALA A 88 -36.19 -29.66 -11.52
CA ALA A 88 -36.84 -29.13 -12.72
C ALA A 88 -35.88 -28.34 -13.63
N LEU A 89 -34.66 -28.04 -13.16
CA LEU A 89 -33.64 -27.40 -13.98
C LEU A 89 -33.12 -28.40 -15.04
N PRO A 90 -33.11 -28.02 -16.33
CA PRO A 90 -32.65 -28.89 -17.39
C PRO A 90 -31.18 -29.27 -17.14
N GLU A 91 -30.87 -30.57 -17.19
CA GLU A 91 -29.52 -31.16 -17.19
C GLU A 91 -28.75 -30.80 -18.47
N SER A 92 -28.74 -29.52 -18.82
CA SER A 92 -28.03 -28.98 -19.97
C SER A 92 -26.53 -28.94 -19.66
N GLY A 93 -25.80 -29.94 -20.17
CA GLY A 93 -24.36 -29.81 -20.39
C GLY A 93 -23.42 -30.36 -19.30
N ALA A 94 -23.82 -31.38 -18.54
CA ALA A 94 -22.94 -32.04 -17.56
C ALA A 94 -21.87 -32.98 -18.18
N GLY A 95 -21.84 -33.13 -19.51
CA GLY A 95 -20.79 -33.84 -20.22
C GLY A 95 -19.66 -32.87 -20.58
N GLU A 96 -18.41 -33.23 -20.23
CA GLU A 96 -17.21 -32.62 -20.83
C GLU A 96 -16.67 -31.31 -20.24
N SER A 97 -16.76 -31.12 -18.91
CA SER A 97 -15.96 -30.11 -18.20
C SER A 97 -15.36 -30.59 -16.87
N LYS A 98 -14.95 -31.86 -16.80
CA LYS A 98 -14.28 -32.39 -15.60
C LYS A 98 -12.77 -32.09 -15.51
N ASN A 99 -12.13 -31.66 -16.61
CA ASN A 99 -10.67 -31.49 -16.64
C ASN A 99 -10.17 -30.04 -16.52
N THR A 100 -11.02 -29.03 -16.68
CA THR A 100 -10.63 -27.60 -16.60
C THR A 100 -10.95 -26.95 -15.25
N ALA A 101 -11.98 -27.42 -14.52
CA ALA A 101 -12.35 -26.88 -13.21
C ALA A 101 -11.32 -27.20 -12.11
N SER A 102 -10.58 -28.31 -12.21
CA SER A 102 -9.54 -28.70 -11.24
C SER A 102 -8.30 -27.80 -11.29
N SER A 103 -7.90 -27.35 -12.49
CA SER A 103 -6.77 -26.44 -12.70
C SER A 103 -7.00 -25.06 -12.08
N THR A 104 -8.20 -24.48 -12.22
CA THR A 104 -8.49 -23.14 -11.67
C THR A 104 -8.67 -23.16 -10.15
N GLN A 105 -9.22 -24.24 -9.59
CA GLN A 105 -9.33 -24.39 -8.14
C GLN A 105 -7.98 -24.67 -7.47
N GLN A 106 -7.08 -25.43 -8.12
CA GLN A 106 -5.72 -25.65 -7.61
C GLN A 106 -4.89 -24.35 -7.64
N ALA A 107 -4.95 -23.55 -8.71
CA ALA A 107 -4.27 -22.25 -8.76
C ALA A 107 -4.75 -21.27 -7.67
N GLY A 108 -6.04 -21.28 -7.34
CA GLY A 108 -6.63 -20.48 -6.25
C GLY A 108 -6.22 -20.95 -4.86
N ALA A 109 -6.21 -22.27 -4.62
CA ALA A 109 -5.80 -22.87 -3.36
C ALA A 109 -4.30 -22.70 -3.09
N GLU A 110 -3.47 -22.77 -4.13
CA GLU A 110 -2.03 -22.61 -4.04
C GLU A 110 -1.63 -21.14 -3.83
N ARG A 111 -2.32 -20.18 -4.49
CA ARG A 111 -2.22 -18.75 -4.12
C ARG A 111 -2.63 -18.49 -2.67
N ARG A 112 -3.67 -19.17 -2.17
CA ARG A 112 -4.11 -19.05 -0.76
C ARG A 112 -3.10 -19.66 0.22
N LYS A 113 -2.49 -20.80 -0.10
CA LYS A 113 -1.42 -21.41 0.70
C LYS A 113 -0.15 -20.56 0.69
N ARG A 114 0.23 -19.97 -0.45
CA ARG A 114 1.38 -19.05 -0.54
C ARG A 114 1.17 -17.79 0.31
N ARG A 115 -0.05 -17.22 0.34
CA ARG A 115 -0.40 -16.10 1.24
C ARG A 115 -0.41 -16.47 2.73
N ARG A 116 -0.67 -17.73 3.08
CA ARG A 116 -0.64 -18.23 4.47
C ARG A 116 0.75 -18.67 4.93
N ARG A 117 1.66 -18.94 3.98
CA ARG A 117 3.11 -19.08 4.23
C ARG A 117 3.82 -17.72 4.16
N GLY A 118 3.14 -16.63 4.52
CA GLY A 118 3.87 -15.52 5.13
C GLY A 118 4.56 -16.13 6.33
N GLY A 119 5.87 -16.40 6.19
CA GLY A 119 6.68 -16.86 7.31
C GLY A 119 6.48 -15.93 8.50
N PRO A 120 6.86 -16.34 9.72
CA PRO A 120 6.89 -15.41 10.85
C PRO A 120 7.58 -14.15 10.34
N LEU A 121 6.83 -13.03 10.28
CA LEU A 121 7.32 -11.73 9.82
C LEU A 121 8.72 -11.62 10.39
N GLN A 122 9.75 -11.63 9.53
CA GLN A 122 11.13 -11.53 9.99
C GLN A 122 11.16 -10.35 10.95
N THR A 123 11.38 -10.66 12.22
CA THR A 123 11.23 -9.74 13.36
C THR A 123 12.28 -8.63 13.34
N ASP A 124 13.20 -8.67 12.39
CA ASP A 124 14.19 -7.63 12.18
C ASP A 124 13.62 -6.52 11.31
N LEU A 125 12.98 -5.57 12.00
CA LEU A 125 12.64 -4.23 11.53
C LEU A 125 13.80 -3.51 10.81
N LYS A 126 15.04 -3.97 11.05
CA LYS A 126 16.25 -3.55 10.34
C LYS A 126 16.21 -3.89 8.85
N ASP A 127 15.70 -5.05 8.48
CA ASP A 127 15.59 -5.47 7.08
C ASP A 127 14.54 -4.62 6.33
N THR A 128 13.47 -4.23 7.02
CA THR A 128 12.46 -3.28 6.51
C THR A 128 13.05 -1.90 6.19
N LEU A 129 13.99 -1.41 7.02
CA LEU A 129 14.66 -0.12 6.82
C LEU A 129 15.76 -0.16 5.76
N LEU A 130 16.38 -1.32 5.55
CA LEU A 130 17.39 -1.51 4.49
C LEU A 130 16.76 -1.77 3.12
N PHE A 131 15.44 -2.01 3.05
CA PHE A 131 14.73 -2.28 1.80
C PHE A 131 14.85 -1.15 0.75
N PRO A 132 14.67 0.15 1.09
CA PRO A 132 15.00 1.28 0.21
C PRO A 132 16.40 1.18 -0.42
N PHE A 133 17.40 0.79 0.39
CA PHE A 133 18.78 0.66 -0.04
C PHE A 133 19.00 -0.60 -0.88
N ARG A 134 18.24 -1.68 -0.67
CA ARG A 134 18.26 -2.84 -1.59
C ARG A 134 17.71 -2.48 -2.96
N CYS A 135 16.74 -1.57 -3.02
CA CYS A 135 16.25 -0.97 -4.25
C CYS A 135 17.22 0.06 -4.85
N TRP A 136 18.48 0.18 -4.39
CA TRP A 136 19.42 1.20 -4.88
C TRP A 136 19.57 1.23 -6.40
N LYS A 137 19.43 0.08 -7.09
CA LYS A 137 19.49 0.01 -8.56
C LYS A 137 18.42 0.84 -9.27
N SER A 138 17.30 1.10 -8.60
CA SER A 138 16.23 1.97 -9.12
C SER A 138 16.50 3.45 -8.92
N ILE A 139 17.32 3.81 -7.93
CA ILE A 139 17.69 5.20 -7.63
C ILE A 139 18.35 5.89 -8.83
N PRO A 140 19.39 5.35 -9.50
CA PRO A 140 20.01 6.04 -10.64
C PRO A 140 19.04 6.20 -11.81
N VAL A 141 18.12 5.25 -12.03
CA VAL A 141 17.08 5.38 -13.07
C VAL A 141 16.13 6.52 -12.74
N LEU A 142 15.69 6.61 -11.48
CA LEU A 142 14.79 7.68 -11.01
C LEU A 142 15.48 9.05 -11.07
N THR A 143 16.75 9.12 -10.64
CA THR A 143 17.57 10.33 -10.70
C THR A 143 17.80 10.78 -12.14
N LEU A 144 18.11 9.85 -13.05
CA LEU A 144 18.27 10.14 -14.47
C LEU A 144 16.96 10.67 -15.08
N LEU A 145 15.82 10.06 -14.73
CA LEU A 145 14.50 10.50 -15.18
C LEU A 145 14.18 11.91 -14.67
N LEU A 146 14.47 12.19 -13.39
CA LEU A 146 14.28 13.52 -12.81
C LEU A 146 15.20 14.56 -13.47
N ALA A 147 16.48 14.24 -13.62
CA ALA A 147 17.47 15.12 -14.25
C ALA A 147 17.12 15.40 -15.72
N ALA A 148 16.71 14.39 -16.48
CA ALA A 148 16.24 14.55 -17.84
C ALA A 148 14.98 15.43 -17.91
N SER A 149 14.01 15.21 -17.01
CA SER A 149 12.80 16.04 -16.95
C SER A 149 13.11 17.51 -16.62
N LEU A 150 14.07 17.75 -15.72
CA LEU A 150 14.52 19.09 -15.34
C LEU A 150 15.26 19.77 -16.49
N GLY A 151 16.15 19.04 -17.17
CA GLY A 151 16.87 19.54 -18.35
C GLY A 151 15.93 19.91 -19.49
N VAL A 152 14.91 19.08 -19.76
CA VAL A 152 13.86 19.40 -20.74
C VAL A 152 13.07 20.64 -20.32
N GLY A 153 12.65 20.71 -19.06
CA GLY A 153 11.94 21.89 -18.53
C GLY A 153 12.76 23.18 -18.66
N LEU A 154 14.05 23.13 -18.32
CA LEU A 154 14.96 24.26 -18.44
C LEU A 154 15.19 24.66 -19.90
N MET A 155 15.37 23.68 -20.80
CA MET A 155 15.52 23.95 -22.24
C MET A 155 14.27 24.62 -22.82
N ILE A 156 13.07 24.18 -22.43
CA ILE A 156 11.81 24.82 -22.82
C ILE A 156 11.76 26.25 -22.28
N LEU A 157 12.13 26.46 -21.01
CA LEU A 157 12.12 27.76 -20.36
C LEU A 157 13.06 28.75 -21.04
N VAL A 158 14.32 28.35 -21.29
CA VAL A 158 15.34 29.17 -21.97
C VAL A 158 14.90 29.54 -23.39
N ARG A 159 14.37 28.57 -24.14
CA ARG A 159 13.89 28.80 -25.51
C ARG A 159 12.65 29.70 -25.56
N SER A 160 11.92 29.80 -24.46
CA SER A 160 10.64 30.51 -24.39
C SER A 160 10.73 32.02 -24.09
N SER A 161 11.94 32.58 -23.95
CA SER A 161 12.21 33.96 -23.50
C SER A 161 11.64 35.11 -24.35
N LEU A 162 10.80 34.86 -25.36
CA LEU A 162 10.30 35.84 -26.32
C LEU A 162 8.75 35.98 -26.37
N GLU A 163 7.98 35.22 -25.57
CA GLU A 163 6.51 35.18 -25.69
C GLU A 163 5.77 35.04 -24.35
N PRO A 164 4.43 35.28 -24.28
CA PRO A 164 3.68 35.28 -23.02
C PRO A 164 3.82 33.98 -22.22
N VAL A 165 4.21 34.15 -20.96
CA VAL A 165 4.84 33.16 -20.07
C VAL A 165 3.92 32.01 -19.62
N SER A 166 2.60 32.13 -19.73
CA SER A 166 1.67 31.28 -18.96
C SER A 166 1.61 29.81 -19.39
N TYR A 167 1.41 29.49 -20.68
CA TYR A 167 1.24 28.10 -21.13
C TYR A 167 2.58 27.35 -21.25
N ARG A 168 3.66 28.06 -21.60
CA ARG A 168 4.99 27.47 -21.72
C ARG A 168 5.60 27.11 -20.37
N LEU A 169 5.33 27.92 -19.33
CA LEU A 169 5.72 27.58 -17.97
C LEU A 169 5.05 26.27 -17.52
N LEU A 170 3.76 26.09 -17.83
CA LEU A 170 3.06 24.83 -17.54
C LEU A 170 3.67 23.66 -18.33
N LEU A 171 4.03 23.87 -19.60
CA LEU A 171 4.65 22.85 -20.44
C LEU A 171 6.08 22.48 -19.96
N ALA A 172 6.83 23.47 -19.47
CA ALA A 172 8.18 23.29 -18.93
C ALA A 172 8.16 22.58 -17.57
N LEU A 173 7.21 22.94 -16.70
CA LEU A 173 7.08 22.38 -15.36
C LEU A 173 6.29 21.07 -15.32
N GLY A 174 5.44 20.80 -16.31
CA GLY A 174 4.63 19.59 -16.37
C GLY A 174 5.45 18.30 -16.23
N PRO A 175 6.50 18.09 -17.05
CA PRO A 175 7.36 16.92 -16.97
C PRO A 175 8.09 16.78 -15.63
N THR A 176 8.58 17.89 -15.05
CA THR A 176 9.27 17.87 -13.76
C THR A 176 8.31 17.53 -12.63
N PHE A 177 7.11 18.11 -12.61
CA PHE A 177 6.06 17.73 -11.67
C PHE A 177 5.68 16.26 -11.84
N ALA A 178 5.49 15.77 -13.08
CA ALA A 178 5.16 14.37 -13.32
C ALA A 178 6.25 13.41 -12.83
N ALA A 179 7.53 13.72 -13.08
CA ALA A 179 8.66 12.94 -12.60
C ALA A 179 8.76 12.96 -11.06
N LEU A 180 8.55 14.12 -10.43
CA LEU A 180 8.52 14.26 -8.98
C LEU A 180 7.40 13.43 -8.35
N ILE A 181 6.20 13.51 -8.93
CA ILE A 181 5.02 12.75 -8.50
C ILE A 181 5.27 11.24 -8.65
N GLY A 182 5.80 10.81 -9.79
CA GLY A 182 6.15 9.41 -10.04
C GLY A 182 7.16 8.88 -9.02
N SER A 183 8.16 9.70 -8.69
CA SER A 183 9.17 9.41 -7.66
C SER A 183 8.55 9.28 -6.28
N CYS A 184 7.67 10.22 -5.90
CA CYS A 184 6.87 10.19 -4.68
C CYS A 184 6.08 8.87 -4.55
N ALA A 185 5.33 8.52 -5.60
CA ALA A 185 4.53 7.30 -5.65
C ALA A 185 5.41 6.04 -5.54
N PHE A 186 6.58 6.05 -6.19
CA PHE A 186 7.55 4.97 -6.09
C PHE A 186 8.05 4.75 -4.68
N TRP A 187 8.47 5.80 -3.99
CA TRP A 187 8.88 5.68 -2.60
C TRP A 187 7.77 5.15 -1.70
N LEU A 188 6.53 5.61 -1.88
CA LEU A 188 5.38 5.08 -1.13
C LEU A 188 5.15 3.58 -1.36
N VAL A 189 5.29 3.11 -2.60
CA VAL A 189 5.17 1.67 -2.92
C VAL A 189 6.32 0.90 -2.29
N VAL A 190 7.56 1.41 -2.35
CA VAL A 190 8.73 0.80 -1.70
C VAL A 190 8.53 0.67 -0.19
N PHE A 191 8.02 1.71 0.49
CA PHE A 191 7.70 1.63 1.92
C PHE A 191 6.54 0.67 2.21
N ALA A 192 5.50 0.67 1.38
CA ALA A 192 4.39 -0.25 1.56
C ALA A 192 4.83 -1.71 1.41
N SER A 193 5.70 -2.01 0.45
CA SER A 193 6.31 -3.34 0.26
C SER A 193 7.26 -3.71 1.40
N SER A 194 8.04 -2.75 1.91
CA SER A 194 8.95 -3.01 3.04
C SER A 194 8.18 -3.35 4.32
N VAL A 195 7.10 -2.63 4.62
CA VAL A 195 6.21 -2.91 5.77
C VAL A 195 5.53 -4.27 5.66
N ARG A 196 5.27 -4.73 4.43
CA ARG A 196 4.72 -6.08 4.18
C ARG A 196 5.76 -7.19 4.28
N GLY A 197 7.05 -6.85 4.37
CA GLY A 197 8.14 -7.83 4.36
C GLY A 197 8.21 -8.57 3.03
N GLU A 198 8.10 -7.87 1.90
CA GLU A 198 8.32 -8.44 0.57
C GLU A 198 9.83 -8.45 0.25
N ASP A 199 10.41 -9.61 -0.06
CA ASP A 199 11.85 -9.82 0.09
C ASP A 199 12.73 -9.26 -1.05
N SER A 200 12.18 -8.96 -2.24
CA SER A 200 13.02 -8.62 -3.41
C SER A 200 12.34 -7.96 -4.61
N ILE A 201 11.03 -8.11 -4.81
CA ILE A 201 10.37 -7.60 -6.00
C ILE A 201 9.33 -6.57 -5.58
N VAL A 202 9.60 -5.31 -5.91
CA VAL A 202 8.61 -4.23 -5.80
C VAL A 202 7.57 -4.47 -6.87
N VAL A 203 6.47 -5.13 -6.51
CA VAL A 203 5.37 -5.35 -7.44
C VAL A 203 4.56 -4.07 -7.52
N TRP A 204 4.86 -3.24 -8.52
CA TRP A 204 4.09 -2.04 -8.82
C TRP A 204 2.69 -2.44 -9.28
N HIS A 205 1.71 -2.30 -8.39
CA HIS A 205 0.31 -2.65 -8.64
C HIS A 205 -0.54 -1.43 -9.00
N ALA A 206 0.00 -0.40 -9.70
CA ALA A 206 -0.85 0.68 -10.21
C ALA A 206 -1.66 0.22 -11.42
N SER A 207 -2.60 -0.69 -11.15
CA SER A 207 -3.58 -1.12 -12.14
C SER A 207 -4.63 -0.04 -12.39
N THR A 208 -4.73 0.96 -11.49
CA THR A 208 -5.67 2.07 -11.66
C THR A 208 -5.04 3.44 -11.42
N VAL A 209 -5.38 4.38 -12.30
CA VAL A 209 -5.05 5.82 -12.19
C VAL A 209 -5.51 6.39 -10.83
N ARG A 210 -6.62 5.89 -10.31
CA ARG A 210 -7.15 6.27 -8.99
C ARG A 210 -6.17 5.99 -7.85
N GLU A 211 -5.52 4.83 -7.83
CA GLU A 211 -4.54 4.48 -6.78
C GLU A 211 -3.35 5.44 -6.83
N PHE A 212 -2.87 5.76 -8.04
CA PHE A 212 -1.81 6.74 -8.24
C PHE A 212 -2.18 8.12 -7.67
N PHE A 213 -3.39 8.63 -7.95
CA PHE A 213 -3.85 9.89 -7.37
C PHE A 213 -3.97 9.85 -5.84
N ILE A 214 -4.38 8.73 -5.26
CA ILE A 214 -4.42 8.58 -3.79
C ILE A 214 -3.01 8.63 -3.20
N HIS A 215 -2.04 7.96 -3.83
CA HIS A 215 -0.63 8.02 -3.41
C HIS A 215 -0.04 9.42 -3.55
N LEU A 216 -0.35 10.11 -4.65
CA LEU A 216 0.02 11.51 -4.86
C LEU A 216 -0.55 12.41 -3.76
N LEU A 217 -1.85 12.32 -3.49
CA LEU A 217 -2.50 13.14 -2.48
C LEU A 217 -1.92 12.89 -1.08
N ARG A 218 -1.55 11.63 -0.77
CA ARG A 218 -0.83 11.28 0.46
C ARG A 218 0.56 11.90 0.50
N CYS A 219 1.32 11.86 -0.59
CA CYS A 219 2.66 12.45 -0.67
C CYS A 219 2.60 13.98 -0.47
N LEU A 220 1.67 14.64 -1.15
CA LEU A 220 1.38 16.07 -1.02
C LEU A 220 0.96 16.43 0.40
N ALA A 221 0.05 15.67 1.00
CA ALA A 221 -0.37 15.90 2.39
C ALA A 221 0.80 15.78 3.37
N CYS A 222 1.69 14.79 3.19
CA CYS A 222 2.90 14.65 4.01
C CYS A 222 3.88 15.81 3.80
N PHE A 223 4.00 16.31 2.57
CA PHE A 223 4.87 17.45 2.25
C PHE A 223 4.33 18.78 2.81
N CYS A 224 3.01 19.00 2.76
CA CYS A 224 2.39 20.19 3.32
C CYS A 224 2.42 20.21 4.86
N ALA A 225 2.47 19.05 5.49
CA ALA A 225 2.37 18.94 6.95
C ALA A 225 3.63 19.37 7.72
N GLY A 226 4.77 19.53 7.06
CA GLY A 226 6.02 19.89 7.75
C GLY A 226 7.10 20.45 6.83
N PRO A 227 7.57 19.69 5.82
CA PRO A 227 8.70 20.08 4.98
C PRO A 227 8.46 21.43 4.29
N LEU A 228 7.22 21.71 3.89
CA LEU A 228 6.83 22.97 3.28
C LEU A 228 7.19 24.19 4.15
N TRP A 229 6.98 24.12 5.47
CA TRP A 229 7.30 25.23 6.38
C TRP A 229 8.81 25.44 6.52
N ILE A 230 9.58 24.34 6.60
CA ILE A 230 11.03 24.41 6.68
C ILE A 230 11.62 24.96 5.37
N LEU A 231 11.08 24.54 4.23
CA LEU A 231 11.45 25.06 2.91
C LEU A 231 11.07 26.54 2.76
N ALA A 232 9.90 26.94 3.25
CA ALA A 232 9.50 28.35 3.24
C ALA A 232 10.46 29.21 4.07
N LEU A 233 10.86 28.74 5.26
CA LEU A 233 11.86 29.42 6.10
C LEU A 233 13.23 29.49 5.41
N ALA A 234 13.69 28.40 4.80
CA ALA A 234 14.93 28.38 4.03
C ALA A 234 14.87 29.33 2.83
N GLY A 235 13.72 29.43 2.16
CA GLY A 235 13.50 30.36 1.06
C GLY A 235 13.52 31.82 1.52
N VAL A 236 12.81 32.16 2.60
CA VAL A 236 12.85 33.50 3.20
C VAL A 236 14.28 33.86 3.61
N TYR A 237 14.99 32.93 4.25
CA TYR A 237 16.39 33.12 4.60
C TYR A 237 17.24 33.42 3.36
N TRP A 238 17.13 32.60 2.32
CA TRP A 238 17.84 32.77 1.06
C TRP A 238 17.59 34.15 0.43
N PHE A 239 16.34 34.62 0.41
CA PHE A 239 15.99 35.93 -0.16
C PHE A 239 16.55 37.12 0.63
N HIS A 240 16.84 36.94 1.93
CA HIS A 240 17.33 38.01 2.80
C HIS A 240 18.83 37.92 3.12
N ALA A 241 19.49 36.81 2.79
CA ALA A 241 20.90 36.56 3.17
C ALA A 241 21.92 37.47 2.44
N GLY A 242 21.56 38.11 1.33
CA GLY A 242 22.51 38.91 0.56
C GLY A 242 23.61 38.02 -0.05
N ASP A 243 24.88 38.28 0.28
CA ASP A 243 25.99 37.41 -0.11
C ASP A 243 26.03 36.16 0.78
N LEU A 244 25.84 34.99 0.15
CA LEU A 244 25.92 33.71 0.85
C LEU A 244 27.35 33.41 1.29
N ALA A 245 27.61 33.54 2.59
CA ALA A 245 28.81 33.01 3.20
C ALA A 245 28.76 31.47 3.24
N ILE A 246 29.92 30.83 3.41
CA ILE A 246 30.01 29.37 3.59
C ILE A 246 29.09 28.90 4.73
N VAL A 247 28.96 29.70 5.79
CA VAL A 247 28.08 29.43 6.93
C VAL A 247 26.61 29.35 6.51
N ASP A 248 26.17 30.22 5.60
CA ASP A 248 24.79 30.24 5.08
C ASP A 248 24.49 28.98 4.27
N VAL A 249 25.45 28.53 3.46
CA VAL A 249 25.34 27.29 2.68
C VAL A 249 25.18 26.09 3.61
N VAL A 250 25.98 26.00 4.68
CA VAL A 250 25.88 24.93 5.68
C VAL A 250 24.53 24.98 6.39
N LEU A 251 24.05 26.17 6.76
CA LEU A 251 22.74 26.35 7.40
C LEU A 251 21.60 25.91 6.48
N LEU A 252 21.64 26.33 5.20
CA LEU A 252 20.64 25.98 4.20
C LEU A 252 20.63 24.46 3.95
N ALA A 253 21.80 23.84 3.82
CA ALA A 253 21.93 22.39 3.68
C ALA A 253 21.36 21.65 4.90
N GLY A 254 21.61 22.16 6.12
CA GLY A 254 21.04 21.62 7.35
C GLY A 254 19.51 21.69 7.38
N LEU A 255 18.92 22.81 6.95
CA LEU A 255 17.47 22.99 6.86
C LEU A 255 16.85 22.06 5.82
N LEU A 256 17.47 21.91 4.64
CA LEU A 256 17.01 20.99 3.60
C LEU A 256 17.06 19.54 4.06
N LEU A 257 18.14 19.14 4.74
CA LEU A 257 18.29 17.83 5.34
C LEU A 257 17.20 17.57 6.41
N ALA A 258 16.94 18.55 7.28
CA ALA A 258 15.88 18.44 8.28
C ALA A 258 14.49 18.30 7.64
N ALA A 259 14.21 19.07 6.58
CA ALA A 259 12.97 18.98 5.81
C ALA A 259 12.80 17.61 5.16
N ALA A 260 13.85 17.11 4.50
CA ALA A 260 13.85 15.79 3.84
C ALA A 260 13.66 14.66 4.85
N LEU A 261 14.35 14.70 5.99
CA LEU A 261 14.23 13.70 7.04
C LEU A 261 12.82 13.70 7.65
N HIS A 262 12.28 14.89 7.94
CA HIS A 262 10.91 15.01 8.46
C HIS A 262 9.87 14.50 7.46
N TRP A 263 10.04 14.81 6.17
CA TRP A 263 9.19 14.30 5.11
C TRP A 263 9.22 12.76 5.02
N TRP A 264 10.41 12.20 5.09
CA TRP A 264 10.60 10.75 5.05
C TRP A 264 9.94 10.05 6.24
N LEU A 265 10.09 10.62 7.45
CA LEU A 265 9.45 10.10 8.66
C LEU A 265 7.92 10.20 8.63
N THR A 266 7.37 11.28 8.05
CA THR A 266 5.90 11.39 7.87
C THR A 266 5.37 10.37 6.88
N LEU A 267 6.05 10.16 5.75
CA LEU A 267 5.70 9.12 4.78
C LEU A 267 5.71 7.72 5.43
N LEU A 268 6.72 7.44 6.25
CA LEU A 268 6.82 6.18 6.98
C LEU A 268 5.66 6.01 7.98
N ALA A 269 5.34 7.05 8.76
CA ALA A 269 4.24 7.01 9.72
C ALA A 269 2.86 6.82 9.05
N VAL A 270 2.64 7.47 7.90
CA VAL A 270 1.40 7.29 7.10
C VAL A 270 1.33 5.90 6.49
N SER A 271 2.45 5.35 6.04
CA SER A 271 2.52 4.00 5.46
C SER A 271 2.27 2.91 6.51
N LEU A 272 2.70 3.12 7.76
CA LEU A 272 2.51 2.15 8.85
C LEU A 272 1.05 2.08 9.33
N ASP A 273 0.38 3.23 9.49
CA ASP A 273 -0.99 3.27 10.02
C ASP A 273 -2.08 3.33 8.93
N ASP A 274 -1.68 3.46 7.65
CA ASP A 274 -2.54 3.61 6.46
C ASP A 274 -3.61 4.71 6.62
N SER A 275 -3.28 5.77 7.37
CA SER A 275 -4.19 6.85 7.72
C SER A 275 -3.49 8.20 7.68
N LEU A 276 -4.13 9.20 7.08
CA LEU A 276 -3.64 10.58 7.10
C LEU A 276 -3.63 11.20 8.50
N ARG A 277 -4.31 10.59 9.48
CA ARG A 277 -4.31 11.08 10.88
C ARG A 277 -2.94 10.92 11.57
N SER A 278 -2.07 10.03 11.08
CA SER A 278 -0.73 9.82 11.64
C SER A 278 0.29 10.88 11.18
N ILE A 279 -0.12 11.84 10.35
CA ILE A 279 0.70 12.99 9.94
C ILE A 279 1.06 13.90 11.13
N THR A 280 0.29 13.85 12.21
CA THR A 280 0.56 14.64 13.42
C THR A 280 1.92 14.30 14.04
N PRO A 281 2.59 15.25 14.73
CA PRO A 281 3.87 14.99 15.40
C PRO A 281 3.80 13.82 16.39
N ASN A 282 2.64 13.62 17.02
CA ASN A 282 2.38 12.46 17.89
C ASN A 282 2.39 11.13 17.12
N GLY A 283 1.85 11.12 15.88
CA GLY A 283 1.90 9.95 15.00
C GLY A 283 3.32 9.61 14.57
N ILE A 284 4.13 10.62 14.22
CA ILE A 284 5.56 10.45 13.90
C ILE A 284 6.32 9.91 15.12
N ALA A 285 6.10 10.49 16.31
CA ALA A 285 6.74 10.04 17.54
C ALA A 285 6.30 8.62 17.96
N ALA A 286 5.05 8.24 17.68
CA ALA A 286 4.57 6.88 17.89
C ALA A 286 5.22 5.90 16.91
N ALA A 287 5.36 6.28 15.62
CA ALA A 287 6.07 5.48 14.63
C ALA A 287 7.54 5.27 15.04
N LEU A 288 8.26 6.34 15.42
CA LEU A 288 9.65 6.26 15.90
C LEU A 288 9.80 5.37 17.14
N ARG A 289 8.87 5.45 18.09
CA ARG A 289 8.87 4.57 19.26
C ARG A 289 8.66 3.10 18.90
N ARG A 290 7.86 2.80 17.88
CA ARG A 290 7.69 1.42 17.35
C ARG A 290 8.94 0.93 16.62
N LEU A 291 9.65 1.84 15.93
CA LEU A 291 10.91 1.53 15.24
C LEU A 291 12.04 1.20 16.22
N GLY A 292 12.04 1.84 17.39
CA GLY A 292 13.09 1.72 18.40
C GLY A 292 14.23 2.72 18.16
N VAL A 293 14.81 3.24 19.25
CA VAL A 293 15.80 4.35 19.19
C VAL A 293 17.04 4.02 18.35
N ARG A 294 17.46 2.75 18.35
CA ARG A 294 18.65 2.32 17.60
C ARG A 294 18.44 2.39 16.08
N THR A 295 17.26 2.04 15.60
CA THR A 295 16.97 2.06 14.17
C THR A 295 16.72 3.47 13.68
N SER A 296 16.12 4.34 14.50
CA SER A 296 15.99 5.76 14.17
C SER A 296 17.34 6.44 14.05
N LEU A 297 18.30 6.12 14.92
CA LEU A 297 19.67 6.66 14.83
C LEU A 297 20.37 6.19 13.55
N ILE A 298 20.25 4.91 13.17
CA ILE A 298 20.86 4.40 11.94
C ILE A 298 20.20 5.02 10.70
N ALA A 299 18.87 5.15 10.68
CA ALA A 299 18.15 5.75 9.56
C ALA A 299 18.50 7.24 9.41
N THR A 300 18.53 8.00 10.51
CA THR A 300 18.96 9.40 10.49
C THR A 300 20.40 9.53 10.03
N ALA A 301 21.32 8.72 10.56
CA ALA A 301 22.73 8.70 10.14
C ALA A 301 22.90 8.38 8.65
N ALA A 302 22.16 7.40 8.13
CA ALA A 302 22.22 7.01 6.71
C ALA A 302 21.68 8.11 5.79
N VAL A 303 20.61 8.80 6.18
CA VAL A 303 20.05 9.94 5.43
C VAL A 303 21.01 11.12 5.44
N THR A 304 21.61 11.46 6.59
CA THR A 304 22.68 12.48 6.66
C THR A 304 23.86 12.14 5.76
N LEU A 305 24.32 10.88 5.78
CA LEU A 305 25.45 10.43 4.96
C LEU A 305 25.12 10.50 3.46
N ALA A 306 23.95 10.02 3.05
CA ALA A 306 23.52 10.03 1.66
C ALA A 306 23.39 11.47 1.13
N LEU A 307 22.85 12.39 1.92
CA LEU A 307 22.74 13.80 1.52
C LEU A 307 24.10 14.51 1.49
N PHE A 308 25.00 14.17 2.42
CA PHE A 308 26.37 14.66 2.39
C PHE A 308 27.11 14.21 1.11
N LEU A 309 26.95 12.95 0.69
CA LEU A 309 27.57 12.40 -0.52
C LEU A 309 26.99 12.96 -1.83
N ILE A 310 25.77 13.50 -1.82
CA ILE A 310 25.16 14.14 -3.00
C ILE A 310 25.56 15.62 -3.10
N GLY A 311 25.89 16.26 -1.98
CA GLY A 311 26.23 17.69 -1.91
C GLY A 311 27.72 18.03 -2.03
N VAL A 312 28.61 17.03 -2.01
CA VAL A 312 30.06 17.16 -2.23
C VAL A 312 30.41 16.65 -3.62
#